data_AF-A0A8B8G590-F1
#
_entry.id   AF-A0A8B8G590-F1
#
_cell.length_a   1.000
_cell.length_b   1.000
_cell.length_c   1.000
_cell.angle_alpha   90.00
_cell.angle_beta   90.00
_cell.angle_gamma   90.00
#
_symmetry.space_group_name_H-M   'P 1'
#
loop_
_entity.id
_entity.type
_entity.pdbx_description
1 polymer ?
#
loop_
_entity_poly.entity_id
_entity_poly.type
_entity_poly.pdbx_seq_one_letter_code
_entity_poly.pdbx_strand_id
1 'polypeptide(L)'
;MNKTENNKHYWCSHAYYAILDAIIDHFELRFSKESLEIANSIDNFIKLNMNKSMMFIDHYQALFSIDKEALRCEMTVARNCAIQLKPNFGLEELKKIISKEVYPNIHSLLKVALILPISSASCERSFSAMRRIKNWTRTSMTQDYFGNFSILHIERDIVNYLDLDIILDEYSKKDRRIGLIL
;
A
#
# COMPACT_ATOMS: atom_id res chain seq x y z
N MET A 1 -33.12 -27.63 -32.54
CA MET A 1 -32.50 -26.32 -32.29
C MET A 1 -32.77 -25.91 -30.84
N ASN A 2 -31.74 -25.46 -30.11
CA ASN A 2 -31.81 -24.49 -28.99
C ASN A 2 -31.87 -24.97 -27.53
N LYS A 3 -31.28 -26.13 -27.16
CA LYS A 3 -31.01 -26.43 -25.72
C LYS A 3 -29.69 -25.81 -25.24
N THR A 4 -28.68 -25.73 -26.10
CA THR A 4 -27.37 -25.12 -25.84
C THR A 4 -27.41 -23.59 -25.84
N GLU A 5 -28.21 -22.96 -26.71
CA GLU A 5 -28.40 -21.49 -26.70
C GLU A 5 -29.11 -20.99 -25.45
N ASN A 6 -30.11 -21.74 -24.96
CA ASN A 6 -30.83 -21.39 -23.72
C ASN A 6 -29.92 -21.51 -22.48
N ASN A 7 -29.06 -22.53 -22.45
CA ASN A 7 -28.08 -22.69 -21.37
C ASN A 7 -27.03 -21.57 -21.40
N LYS A 8 -26.53 -21.21 -22.60
CA LYS A 8 -25.60 -20.08 -22.77
C LYS A 8 -26.24 -18.75 -22.34
N HIS A 9 -27.48 -18.47 -22.73
CA HIS A 9 -28.21 -17.28 -22.29
C HIS A 9 -28.42 -17.26 -20.78
N TYR A 10 -28.75 -18.40 -20.18
CA TYR A 10 -28.91 -18.54 -18.74
C TYR A 10 -27.62 -18.17 -17.99
N TRP A 11 -26.47 -18.73 -18.39
CA TRP A 11 -25.16 -18.40 -17.79
C TRP A 11 -24.71 -16.97 -18.08
N CYS A 12 -25.00 -16.45 -19.28
CA CYS A 12 -24.72 -15.05 -19.59
C CYS A 12 -25.48 -14.09 -18.66
N SER A 13 -26.78 -14.33 -18.44
CA SER A 13 -27.60 -13.44 -17.63
C SER A 13 -27.37 -13.59 -16.12
N HIS A 14 -27.19 -14.82 -15.61
CA HIS A 14 -27.12 -15.06 -14.16
C HIS A 14 -25.69 -15.03 -13.59
N ALA A 15 -24.68 -15.30 -14.41
CA ALA A 15 -23.29 -15.34 -13.95
C ALA A 15 -22.44 -14.26 -14.63
N TYR A 16 -22.42 -14.21 -15.97
CA TYR A 16 -21.51 -13.31 -16.67
C TYR A 16 -21.84 -11.82 -16.46
N TYR A 17 -23.10 -11.41 -16.67
CA TYR A 17 -23.51 -10.02 -16.43
C TYR A 17 -23.42 -9.66 -14.95
N ALA A 18 -23.83 -10.54 -14.04
CA ALA A 18 -23.66 -10.32 -12.60
C ALA A 18 -22.19 -10.09 -12.20
N ILE A 19 -21.24 -10.82 -12.82
CA ILE A 19 -19.80 -10.60 -12.61
C ILE A 19 -19.35 -9.27 -13.21
N LEU A 20 -19.80 -8.92 -14.43
CA LEU A 20 -19.46 -7.65 -15.05
C LEU A 20 -19.99 -6.45 -14.27
N ASP A 21 -21.23 -6.51 -13.81
CA ASP A 21 -21.85 -5.46 -12.99
C ASP A 21 -21.09 -5.32 -11.67
N ALA A 22 -20.76 -6.44 -11.00
CA ALA A 22 -19.93 -6.40 -9.80
C ALA A 22 -18.54 -5.79 -10.06
N ILE A 23 -17.91 -6.10 -11.20
CA ILE A 23 -16.62 -5.51 -11.58
C ILE A 23 -16.77 -4.00 -11.80
N ILE A 24 -17.81 -3.56 -12.51
CA ILE A 24 -18.09 -2.15 -12.77
C ILE A 24 -18.33 -1.42 -11.44
N ASP A 25 -19.19 -1.95 -10.58
CA ASP A 25 -19.48 -1.39 -9.25
C ASP A 25 -18.20 -1.27 -8.41
N HIS A 26 -17.35 -2.30 -8.40
CA HIS A 26 -16.08 -2.25 -7.69
C HIS A 26 -15.11 -1.22 -8.29
N PHE A 27 -15.11 -1.03 -9.62
CA PHE A 27 -14.33 0.04 -10.25
C PHE A 27 -14.86 1.43 -9.88
N GLU A 28 -16.17 1.63 -9.87
CA GLU A 28 -16.79 2.91 -9.52
C GLU A 28 -16.60 3.24 -8.03
N LEU A 29 -16.73 2.26 -7.14
CA LEU A 29 -16.43 2.42 -5.72
C LEU A 29 -14.95 2.75 -5.49
N ARG A 30 -14.05 2.12 -6.25
CA ARG A 30 -12.62 2.30 -6.10
C ARG A 30 -12.11 3.62 -6.67
N PHE A 31 -12.63 4.03 -7.82
CA PHE A 31 -12.27 5.27 -8.51
C PHE A 31 -13.40 6.29 -8.40
N SER A 32 -14.00 6.38 -7.21
CA SER A 32 -15.03 7.36 -6.92
C SER A 32 -14.48 8.77 -7.13
N LYS A 33 -15.37 9.75 -7.33
CA LYS A 33 -14.97 11.15 -7.53
C LYS A 33 -14.14 11.68 -6.37
N GLU A 34 -14.53 11.33 -5.14
CA GLU A 34 -13.83 11.73 -3.91
C GLU A 34 -12.41 11.15 -3.87
N SER A 35 -12.23 9.87 -4.24
CA SER A 35 -10.92 9.24 -4.30
C SER A 35 -9.98 9.91 -5.31
N LEU A 36 -10.53 10.31 -6.46
CA LEU A 36 -9.80 10.99 -7.51
C LEU A 36 -9.43 12.42 -7.11
N GLU A 37 -10.32 13.13 -6.42
CA GLU A 37 -10.04 14.45 -5.87
C GLU A 37 -8.93 14.40 -4.80
N ILE A 38 -8.98 13.41 -3.89
CA ILE A 38 -7.90 13.19 -2.92
C ILE A 38 -6.58 12.89 -3.62
N ALA A 39 -6.58 12.03 -4.63
CA ALA A 39 -5.37 11.71 -5.41
C ALA A 39 -4.79 12.95 -6.11
N ASN A 40 -5.64 13.77 -6.72
CA ASN A 40 -5.22 15.05 -7.32
C ASN A 40 -4.68 16.02 -6.26
N SER A 41 -5.28 16.09 -5.07
CA SER A 41 -4.77 16.92 -3.98
C SER A 41 -3.43 16.44 -3.45
N ILE A 42 -3.17 15.13 -3.43
CA ILE A 42 -1.86 14.56 -3.09
C ILE A 42 -0.81 14.94 -4.14
N ASP A 43 -1.11 14.85 -5.44
CA ASP A 43 -0.19 15.27 -6.50
C ASP A 43 0.16 16.78 -6.38
N ASN A 44 -0.84 17.60 -6.07
CA ASN A 44 -0.63 19.02 -5.81
C ASN A 44 0.17 19.27 -4.52
N PHE A 45 0.03 18.41 -3.50
CA PHE A 45 0.81 18.47 -2.27
C PHE A 45 2.30 18.17 -2.53
N ILE A 46 2.60 17.15 -3.34
CA ILE A 46 3.97 16.84 -3.77
C ILE A 46 4.60 18.02 -4.52
N LYS A 47 3.80 18.74 -5.31
CA LYS A 47 4.19 20.00 -5.98
C LYS A 47 4.23 21.22 -5.05
N LEU A 48 4.09 21.01 -3.74
CA LEU A 48 4.10 22.03 -2.68
C LEU A 48 3.08 23.16 -2.93
N ASN A 49 1.92 22.85 -3.50
CA ASN A 49 0.84 23.82 -3.77
C ASN A 49 -0.29 23.69 -2.74
N MET A 50 -0.32 24.59 -1.75
CA MET A 50 -1.30 24.59 -0.65
C MET A 50 -2.74 24.72 -1.13
N ASN A 51 -3.03 25.64 -2.07
CA ASN A 51 -4.40 25.97 -2.45
C ASN A 51 -5.16 24.78 -3.03
N LYS A 52 -4.46 23.88 -3.74
CA LYS A 52 -5.05 22.69 -4.38
C LYS A 52 -4.93 21.42 -3.53
N SER A 53 -4.15 21.45 -2.45
CA SER A 53 -3.95 20.31 -1.54
C SER A 53 -4.82 20.36 -0.28
N MET A 54 -5.69 21.36 -0.17
CA MET A 54 -6.57 21.58 0.99
C MET A 54 -7.38 20.33 1.37
N MET A 55 -7.98 19.63 0.39
CA MET A 55 -8.75 18.40 0.62
C MET A 55 -7.93 17.33 1.36
N PHE A 56 -6.68 17.10 0.94
CA PHE A 56 -5.79 16.14 1.57
C PHE A 56 -5.39 16.60 2.98
N ILE A 57 -5.05 17.87 3.14
CA ILE A 57 -4.65 18.43 4.43
C ILE A 57 -5.81 18.33 5.42
N ASP A 58 -7.01 18.75 5.04
CA ASP A 58 -8.20 18.73 5.90
C ASP A 58 -8.59 17.30 6.30
N HIS A 59 -8.45 16.34 5.39
CA HIS A 59 -8.74 14.93 5.67
C HIS A 59 -7.80 14.34 6.72
N TYR A 60 -6.51 14.70 6.70
CA TYR A 60 -5.51 14.14 7.62
C TYR A 60 -5.12 15.07 8.78
N GLN A 61 -5.60 16.31 8.84
CA GLN A 61 -5.19 17.27 9.87
C GLN A 61 -5.45 16.76 11.29
N ALA A 62 -6.59 16.09 11.49
CA ALA A 62 -7.07 15.69 12.81
C ALA A 62 -6.24 14.51 13.35
N LEU A 63 -5.78 13.64 12.45
CA LEU A 63 -4.97 12.48 12.78
C LEU A 63 -3.55 12.86 13.25
N PHE A 64 -3.00 13.94 12.71
CA PHE A 64 -1.62 14.36 12.97
C PHE A 64 -1.52 15.65 13.80
N SER A 65 -2.65 16.24 14.21
CA SER A 65 -2.71 17.51 14.94
C SER A 65 -1.87 18.62 14.28
N ILE A 66 -1.98 18.73 12.95
CA ILE A 66 -1.18 19.67 12.15
C ILE A 66 -1.82 21.05 12.18
N ASP A 67 -1.00 22.06 12.49
CA ASP A 67 -1.41 23.45 12.34
C ASP A 67 -1.33 23.89 10.87
N LYS A 68 -2.44 24.42 10.34
CA LYS A 68 -2.54 24.80 8.91
C LYS A 68 -1.61 25.97 8.56
N GLU A 69 -1.45 26.93 9.47
CA GLU A 69 -0.62 28.10 9.24
C GLU A 69 0.86 27.73 9.27
N ALA A 70 1.29 26.92 10.25
CA ALA A 70 2.64 26.36 10.29
C ALA A 70 2.95 25.56 9.02
N LEU A 71 2.03 24.71 8.57
CA LEU A 71 2.18 23.95 7.33
C LEU A 71 2.31 24.88 6.11
N ARG A 72 1.51 25.95 6.03
CA ARG A 72 1.57 26.93 4.94
C ARG A 72 2.93 27.63 4.89
N CYS A 73 3.46 28.02 6.04
CA CYS A 73 4.78 28.62 6.16
C CYS A 73 5.88 27.63 5.73
N GLU A 74 5.88 26.41 6.28
CA GLU A 74 6.82 25.36 5.91
C GLU A 74 6.80 25.10 4.41
N MET A 75 5.61 24.98 3.81
CA MET A 75 5.43 24.62 2.39
C MET A 75 5.91 25.73 1.47
N THR A 76 5.73 26.98 1.87
CA THR A 76 6.24 28.14 1.13
C THR A 76 7.77 28.19 1.14
N VAL A 77 8.39 27.97 2.30
CA VAL A 77 9.85 27.94 2.44
C VAL A 77 10.43 26.77 1.66
N ALA A 78 9.89 25.56 1.85
CA ALA A 78 10.32 24.37 1.14
C ALA A 78 10.19 24.51 -0.38
N ARG A 79 9.11 25.14 -0.85
CA ARG A 79 8.89 25.41 -2.28
C ARG A 79 9.94 26.33 -2.85
N ASN A 80 10.28 27.41 -2.13
CA ASN A 80 11.30 28.36 -2.57
C ASN A 80 12.68 27.69 -2.63
N CYS A 81 13.04 26.87 -1.63
CA CYS A 81 14.28 26.09 -1.66
C CYS A 81 14.30 25.07 -2.81
N ALA A 82 13.19 24.38 -3.08
CA ALA A 82 13.10 23.40 -4.14
C ALA A 82 13.24 24.04 -5.53
N ILE A 83 12.58 25.19 -5.77
CA ILE A 83 12.68 25.92 -7.04
C ILE A 83 14.10 26.44 -7.28
N GLN A 84 14.81 26.88 -6.24
CA GLN A 84 16.21 27.28 -6.34
C GLN A 84 17.12 26.12 -6.76
N LEU A 85 16.82 24.90 -6.32
CA LEU A 85 17.61 23.71 -6.67
C LEU A 85 17.30 23.25 -8.10
N LYS A 86 16.00 23.17 -8.45
CA LYS A 86 15.53 22.70 -9.75
C LYS A 86 14.09 23.19 -10.01
N PRO A 87 13.82 23.87 -11.14
CA PRO A 87 12.49 24.41 -11.43
C PRO A 87 11.41 23.33 -11.62
N ASN A 88 11.79 22.10 -12.01
CA ASN A 88 10.93 20.93 -12.04
C ASN A 88 11.47 19.88 -11.06
N PHE A 89 11.17 20.07 -9.77
CA PHE A 89 11.57 19.16 -8.71
C PHE A 89 10.62 17.96 -8.63
N GLY A 90 11.17 16.76 -8.43
CA GLY A 90 10.41 15.54 -8.20
C GLY A 90 10.47 15.12 -6.73
N LEU A 91 9.99 13.91 -6.46
CA LEU A 91 10.00 13.33 -5.12
C LEU A 91 11.42 13.13 -4.56
N GLU A 92 12.40 12.83 -5.42
CA GLU A 92 13.78 12.56 -5.00
C GLU A 92 14.49 13.83 -4.51
N GLU A 93 14.26 14.97 -5.16
CA GLU A 93 14.73 16.27 -4.66
C GLU A 93 14.00 16.67 -3.37
N LEU A 94 12.70 16.39 -3.30
CA LEU A 94 11.89 16.69 -2.11
C LEU A 94 12.41 15.95 -0.86
N LYS A 95 12.80 14.67 -1.00
CA LYS A 95 13.40 13.87 0.08
C LYS A 95 14.72 14.45 0.61
N LYS A 96 15.49 15.15 -0.23
CA LYS A 96 16.77 15.76 0.19
C LYS A 96 16.55 17.05 1.00
N ILE A 97 15.47 17.78 0.71
CA ILE A 97 15.16 19.07 1.34
C ILE A 97 14.39 18.87 2.63
N ILE A 98 13.45 17.91 2.65
CA ILE A 98 12.56 17.68 3.77
C ILE A 98 13.26 16.83 4.82
N SER A 99 13.83 17.48 5.84
CA SER A 99 14.24 16.82 7.08
C SER A 99 13.12 16.90 8.12
N LYS A 100 13.02 15.87 8.96
CA LYS A 100 12.02 15.79 10.04
C LYS A 100 12.17 16.95 11.05
N GLU A 101 13.40 17.40 11.26
CA GLU A 101 13.75 18.44 12.24
C GLU A 101 13.35 19.84 11.76
N VAL A 102 13.46 20.10 10.45
CA VAL A 102 13.18 21.42 9.87
C VAL A 102 11.73 21.54 9.39
N TYR A 103 11.15 20.45 8.88
CA TYR A 103 9.80 20.44 8.31
C TYR A 103 8.94 19.31 8.91
N PRO A 104 8.60 19.36 10.20
CA PRO A 104 7.91 18.26 10.89
C PRO A 104 6.51 17.99 10.32
N ASN A 105 5.78 19.03 9.91
CA ASN A 105 4.41 18.91 9.40
C ASN A 105 4.42 18.35 7.97
N ILE A 106 5.25 18.91 7.08
CA ILE A 106 5.38 18.40 5.71
C ILE A 106 5.88 16.97 5.73
N HIS A 107 6.89 16.65 6.55
CA HIS A 107 7.45 15.30 6.61
C HIS A 107 6.41 14.26 7.05
N SER A 108 5.55 14.59 8.01
CA SER A 108 4.48 13.70 8.46
C SER A 108 3.43 13.47 7.37
N LEU A 109 2.97 14.53 6.71
CA LEU A 109 2.02 14.42 5.59
C LEU A 109 2.62 13.73 4.36
N LEU A 110 3.90 13.96 4.07
CA LEU A 110 4.59 13.30 2.97
C LEU A 110 4.67 11.79 3.20
N LYS A 111 4.92 11.34 4.44
CA LYS A 111 4.85 9.91 4.77
C LYS A 111 3.47 9.33 4.48
N VAL A 112 2.41 10.02 4.87
CA VAL A 112 1.03 9.58 4.59
C VAL A 112 0.81 9.51 3.09
N ALA A 113 1.17 10.56 2.35
CA ALA A 113 1.04 10.59 0.89
C ALA A 113 1.77 9.43 0.20
N LEU A 114 2.92 8.99 0.72
CA LEU A 114 3.69 7.86 0.19
C LEU A 114 3.14 6.49 0.61
N ILE A 115 2.49 6.40 1.78
CA ILE A 115 1.90 5.16 2.29
C ILE A 115 0.51 4.93 1.69
N LEU A 116 -0.19 6.00 1.30
CA LEU A 116 -1.53 5.88 0.74
C LEU A 116 -1.49 4.97 -0.49
N PRO A 117 -2.26 3.87 -0.48
CA PRO A 117 -2.27 2.92 -1.57
C PRO A 117 -3.03 3.53 -2.74
N ILE A 118 -2.35 4.37 -3.54
CA ILE A 118 -2.89 4.84 -4.82
C ILE A 118 -2.97 3.65 -5.79
N SER A 119 -2.17 2.60 -5.58
CA SER A 119 -2.22 1.34 -6.33
C SER A 119 -2.45 0.12 -5.43
N SER A 120 -3.38 -0.75 -5.82
CA SER A 120 -3.61 -2.07 -5.20
C SER A 120 -2.56 -3.10 -5.57
N ALA A 121 -1.64 -2.78 -6.48
CA ALA A 121 -0.73 -3.75 -7.09
C ALA A 121 0.11 -4.49 -6.03
N SER A 122 0.55 -3.79 -4.97
CA SER A 122 1.27 -4.41 -3.86
C SER A 122 0.38 -5.38 -3.07
N CYS A 123 -0.85 -4.99 -2.75
CA CYS A 123 -1.79 -5.87 -2.05
C CYS A 123 -2.15 -7.09 -2.91
N GLU A 124 -2.45 -6.91 -4.19
CA GLU A 124 -2.75 -7.98 -5.14
C GLU A 124 -1.57 -8.95 -5.31
N ARG A 125 -0.34 -8.43 -5.38
CA ARG A 125 0.87 -9.24 -5.37
C ARG A 125 0.97 -10.08 -4.10
N SER A 126 0.71 -9.49 -2.94
CA SER A 126 0.69 -10.19 -1.65
C SER A 126 -0.41 -11.24 -1.57
N PHE A 127 -1.62 -10.95 -2.05
CA PHE A 127 -2.71 -11.93 -2.12
C PHE A 127 -2.42 -13.08 -3.10
N SER A 128 -1.77 -12.79 -4.23
CA SER A 128 -1.31 -13.79 -5.19
C SER A 128 -0.20 -14.68 -4.60
N ALA A 129 0.74 -14.11 -3.85
CA ALA A 129 1.72 -14.86 -3.05
C ALA A 129 1.02 -15.78 -2.02
N MET A 130 0.11 -15.23 -1.23
CA MET A 130 -0.67 -15.97 -0.24
C MET A 130 -1.49 -17.11 -0.87
N ARG A 131 -2.08 -16.90 -2.05
CA ARG A 131 -2.80 -17.93 -2.82
C ARG A 131 -1.90 -19.10 -3.22
N ARG A 132 -0.64 -18.83 -3.58
CA ARG A 132 0.34 -19.88 -3.92
C ARG A 132 0.78 -20.69 -2.70
N ILE A 133 0.87 -20.04 -1.54
CA ILE A 133 1.24 -20.67 -0.27
C ILE A 133 0.12 -21.55 0.26
N LYS A 134 -1.11 -21.01 0.28
CA LYS A 134 -2.31 -21.69 0.76
C LYS A 134 -2.97 -22.47 -0.36
N ASN A 135 -2.45 -23.66 -0.62
CA ASN A 135 -3.00 -24.62 -1.57
C ASN A 135 -3.78 -25.73 -0.85
N TRP A 136 -4.48 -26.57 -1.63
CA TRP A 136 -5.38 -27.60 -1.11
C TRP A 136 -4.66 -28.67 -0.28
N THR A 137 -3.35 -28.88 -0.48
CA THR A 137 -2.55 -29.84 0.31
C THR A 137 -2.05 -29.27 1.63
N ARG A 138 -2.11 -27.95 1.83
CA ARG A 138 -1.62 -27.25 3.04
C ARG A 138 -2.76 -26.69 3.90
N THR A 139 -3.94 -27.28 3.82
CA THR A 139 -5.14 -26.81 4.54
C THR A 139 -5.02 -26.94 6.06
N SER A 140 -4.16 -27.83 6.57
CA SER A 140 -3.90 -28.01 8.00
C SER A 140 -2.90 -27.01 8.61
N MET A 141 -2.36 -26.07 7.83
CA MET A 141 -1.41 -25.08 8.33
C MET A 141 -2.12 -24.09 9.28
N THR A 142 -1.55 -23.85 10.46
CA THR A 142 -2.09 -22.86 11.39
C THR A 142 -1.90 -21.43 10.87
N GLN A 143 -2.76 -20.53 11.30
CA GLN A 143 -2.76 -19.14 10.81
C GLN A 143 -1.43 -18.43 11.09
N ASP A 144 -0.81 -18.69 12.23
CA ASP A 144 0.50 -18.11 12.59
C ASP A 144 1.60 -18.54 11.63
N TYR A 145 1.67 -19.84 11.31
CA TYR A 145 2.65 -20.36 10.35
C TYR A 145 2.39 -19.84 8.94
N PHE A 146 1.11 -19.73 8.55
CA PHE A 146 0.74 -19.16 7.26
C PHE A 146 1.16 -17.69 7.14
N GLY A 147 0.93 -16.89 8.18
CA GLY A 147 1.37 -15.49 8.23
C GLY A 147 2.88 -15.36 8.11
N ASN A 148 3.62 -16.12 8.92
CA ASN A 148 5.09 -16.12 8.89
C ASN A 148 5.64 -16.55 7.51
N PHE A 149 5.09 -17.61 6.92
CA PHE A 149 5.52 -18.08 5.60
C PHE A 149 5.16 -17.09 4.48
N SER A 150 4.03 -16.39 4.61
CA SER A 150 3.61 -15.34 3.69
C SER A 150 4.57 -14.16 3.71
N ILE A 151 5.00 -13.72 4.89
CA ILE A 151 6.00 -12.67 5.03
C ILE A 151 7.32 -13.08 4.37
N LEU A 152 7.83 -14.28 4.66
CA LEU A 152 9.06 -14.79 4.06
C LEU A 152 9.00 -14.88 2.53
N HIS A 153 7.83 -15.23 1.98
CA HIS A 153 7.65 -15.35 0.54
C HIS A 153 7.46 -14.00 -0.17
N ILE A 154 6.77 -13.05 0.48
CA ILE A 154 6.55 -11.69 -0.05
C ILE A 154 7.88 -10.91 -0.01
N GLU A 155 8.60 -10.97 1.11
CA GLU A 155 9.88 -10.27 1.33
C GLU A 155 11.08 -11.12 0.92
N ARG A 156 10.93 -11.93 -0.14
CA ARG A 156 11.96 -12.89 -0.57
C ARG A 156 13.29 -12.22 -0.89
N ASP A 157 13.26 -11.00 -1.41
CA ASP A 157 14.47 -10.23 -1.76
C ASP A 157 15.32 -9.94 -0.52
N ILE A 158 14.68 -9.65 0.62
CA ILE A 158 15.35 -9.43 1.91
C ILE A 158 15.80 -10.77 2.49
N VAL A 159 14.96 -11.80 2.43
CA VAL A 159 15.28 -13.14 2.95
C VAL A 159 16.48 -13.75 2.24
N ASN A 160 16.65 -13.51 0.94
CA ASN A 160 17.80 -14.00 0.17
C ASN A 160 19.13 -13.38 0.61
N TYR A 161 19.11 -12.22 1.28
CA TYR A 161 20.31 -11.58 1.84
C TYR A 161 20.67 -12.12 3.23
N LEU A 162 19.76 -12.86 3.87
CA LEU A 162 19.94 -13.37 5.23
C LEU A 162 20.88 -14.59 5.22
N ASP A 163 21.90 -14.55 6.08
CA ASP A 163 22.85 -15.65 6.22
C ASP A 163 22.20 -16.85 6.92
N LEU A 164 22.15 -17.98 6.22
CA LEU A 164 21.56 -19.21 6.73
C LEU A 164 22.30 -19.76 7.95
N ASP A 165 23.61 -19.53 8.05
CA ASP A 165 24.41 -20.03 9.16
C ASP A 165 24.04 -19.34 10.47
N ILE A 166 23.75 -18.03 10.42
CA ILE A 166 23.26 -17.26 11.57
C ILE A 166 21.88 -17.76 12.01
N ILE A 167 20.99 -18.05 11.05
CA ILE A 167 19.64 -18.58 11.36
C ILE A 167 19.75 -19.95 12.04
N LEU A 168 20.64 -20.81 11.56
CA LEU A 168 20.87 -22.14 12.12
C LEU A 168 21.44 -22.06 13.54
N ASP A 169 22.40 -21.17 13.78
CA ASP A 169 22.97 -20.94 15.12
C ASP A 169 21.89 -20.44 16.10
N GLU A 170 21.10 -19.44 15.72
CA GLU A 170 19.98 -18.95 16.54
C GLU A 170 18.92 -20.02 16.80
N TYR A 171 18.60 -20.84 15.78
CA TYR A 171 17.66 -21.95 15.95
C TYR A 171 18.21 -23.04 16.87
N SER A 172 19.53 -23.24 16.90
CA SER A 172 20.19 -24.24 17.76
C SER A 172 20.15 -23.87 19.24
N LYS A 173 20.10 -22.57 19.57
CA LYS A 173 20.01 -22.06 20.96
C LYS A 173 18.65 -22.34 21.60
N LYS A 174 17.62 -22.67 20.82
CA LYS A 174 16.27 -22.93 21.32
C LYS A 174 16.16 -24.38 21.82
N ASP A 175 15.68 -24.56 23.05
CA ASP A 175 15.58 -25.89 23.69
C ASP A 175 14.63 -26.81 22.91
N ARG A 176 15.17 -27.84 22.25
CA ARG A 176 14.46 -28.82 21.44
C ARG A 176 14.07 -30.03 22.29
N ARG A 177 13.34 -29.82 23.40
CA ARG A 177 12.73 -30.96 24.10
C ARG A 177 11.48 -31.42 23.36
N ILE A 178 11.68 -32.17 22.28
CA ILE A 178 10.67 -33.16 21.89
C ILE A 178 10.84 -34.29 22.90
N GLY A 179 9.97 -34.35 23.90
CA GLY A 179 9.89 -35.50 24.79
C GLY A 179 9.57 -36.72 23.94
N LEU A 180 10.58 -37.52 23.60
CA LEU A 180 10.38 -38.87 23.10
C LEU A 180 9.83 -39.66 24.28
N ILE A 181 8.50 -39.75 24.34
CA ILE A 181 7.81 -40.72 25.19
C ILE A 181 8.08 -42.07 24.53
N LEU A 182 9.12 -42.75 25.01
CA LEU A 182 9.37 -44.19 24.77
C LEU A 182 8.58 -45.00 25.79
#